data_AF-A0A2T2WH55-F1
#
_entry.id   AF-A0A2T2WH55-F1
#
_cell.length_a   1.000
_cell.length_b   1.000
_cell.length_c   1.000
_cell.angle_alpha   90.00
_cell.angle_beta   90.00
_cell.angle_gamma   90.00
#
_symmetry.space_group_name_H-M   'P 1'
#
loop_
_entity.id
_entity.type
_entity.pdbx_description
1 polymer ?
#
loop_
_entity_poly.entity_id
_entity_poly.type
_entity_poly.pdbx_seq_one_letter_code
_entity_poly.pdbx_strand_id
1 'polypeptide(L)'
;MHTLPLQPIAANALHQLTTDLVERFDVIAIEDLNVAGMLKNHKLARVIADMGFGEFRRQLEYKASRRGVTVVVVNRGYPSSKTCSACGYKVPKMPLSGREWTCPECHTHHDRDTNAGSIYDTWPRFR
;
A
#
# COMPACT_ATOMS: atom_id res chain seq x y z
N MET A 1 39.67 10.21 5.11
CA MET A 1 38.50 10.03 6.01
C MET A 1 37.26 10.38 5.22
N HIS A 2 36.50 9.38 4.75
CA HIS A 2 35.21 9.62 4.11
C HIS A 2 34.16 9.71 5.22
N THR A 3 33.74 10.93 5.55
CA THR A 3 32.50 11.12 6.32
C THR A 3 31.35 10.77 5.37
N LEU A 4 30.60 9.72 5.69
CA LEU A 4 29.30 9.52 5.06
C LEU A 4 28.45 10.73 5.46
N PRO A 5 27.94 11.54 4.52
CA PRO A 5 27.08 12.66 4.88
C PRO A 5 25.89 12.10 5.65
N LEU A 6 25.59 12.72 6.80
CA LEU A 6 24.42 12.37 7.61
C LEU A 6 23.18 12.42 6.72
N GLN A 7 22.67 11.27 6.31
CA GLN A 7 21.44 11.21 5.55
C GLN A 7 20.28 11.49 6.52
N PRO A 8 19.26 12.27 6.11
CA PRO A 8 18.08 12.48 6.93
C PRO A 8 17.48 11.13 7.35
N ILE A 9 17.07 11.01 8.62
CA ILE A 9 16.56 9.75 9.20
C ILE A 9 15.45 9.14 8.34
N ALA A 10 14.53 9.98 7.84
CA ALA A 10 13.44 9.55 6.96
C ALA A 10 13.95 8.98 5.63
N ALA A 11 14.95 9.62 5.01
CA ALA A 11 15.52 9.14 3.76
C ALA A 11 16.27 7.79 3.95
N ASN A 12 17.00 7.66 5.05
CA ASN A 12 17.67 6.40 5.41
C ASN A 12 16.65 5.29 5.73
N ALA A 13 15.56 5.60 6.42
CA ALA A 13 14.50 4.64 6.72
C ALA A 13 13.82 4.11 5.44
N LEU A 14 13.47 4.99 4.49
CA LEU A 14 12.92 4.59 3.20
C LEU A 14 13.93 3.75 2.41
N HIS A 15 15.22 4.12 2.47
CA HIS A 15 16.26 3.36 1.80
C HIS A 15 16.40 1.95 2.39
N GLN A 16 16.49 1.81 3.70
CA GLN A 16 16.62 0.50 4.35
C GLN A 16 15.37 -0.35 4.11
N LEU A 17 14.17 0.22 4.27
CA LEU A 17 12.91 -0.48 4.06
C LEU A 17 12.76 -0.97 2.61
N THR A 18 12.99 -0.12 1.62
CA THR A 18 12.87 -0.53 0.21
C THR A 18 13.95 -1.53 -0.19
N THR A 19 15.12 -1.51 0.45
CA THR A 19 16.11 -2.59 0.28
C THR A 19 15.55 -3.89 0.84
N ASP A 20 15.19 -3.93 2.14
CA ASP A 20 14.68 -5.13 2.82
C ASP A 20 13.55 -5.82 2.04
N LEU A 21 12.58 -5.03 1.55
CA LEU A 21 11.46 -5.55 0.77
C LEU A 21 11.92 -6.26 -0.51
N VAL A 22 12.83 -5.67 -1.29
CA VAL A 22 13.30 -6.29 -2.54
C VAL A 22 14.32 -7.43 -2.32
N GLU A 23 14.82 -7.62 -1.10
CA GLU A 23 15.65 -8.80 -0.78
C GLU A 23 14.80 -9.99 -0.35
N ARG A 24 13.61 -9.74 0.20
CA ARG A 24 12.77 -10.76 0.84
C ARG A 24 11.62 -11.25 -0.01
N PHE A 25 11.21 -10.49 -1.02
CA PHE A 25 10.02 -10.80 -1.82
C PHE A 25 10.33 -10.70 -3.31
N ASP A 26 9.89 -11.71 -4.07
CA ASP A 26 9.99 -11.74 -5.54
C ASP A 26 8.90 -10.90 -6.22
N VAL A 27 7.77 -10.70 -5.53
CA VAL A 27 6.65 -9.89 -5.99
C VAL A 27 6.15 -9.00 -4.86
N ILE A 28 6.00 -7.71 -5.14
CA ILE A 28 5.60 -6.71 -4.15
C ILE A 28 4.37 -5.94 -4.67
N ALA A 29 3.29 -6.00 -3.90
CA ALA A 29 2.06 -5.26 -4.13
C ALA A 29 2.14 -3.87 -3.49
N ILE A 30 1.81 -2.81 -4.23
CA ILE A 30 1.58 -1.48 -3.65
C ILE A 30 0.27 -0.88 -4.14
N GLU A 31 -0.42 -0.14 -3.28
CA GLU A 31 -1.60 0.61 -3.69
C GLU A 31 -1.21 1.85 -4.50
N ASP A 32 -1.95 2.14 -5.57
CA ASP A 32 -1.83 3.41 -6.28
C ASP A 32 -2.40 4.53 -5.39
N LEU A 33 -1.56 5.29 -4.68
CA LEU A 33 -2.02 6.45 -3.90
C LEU A 33 -2.03 7.74 -4.74
N ASN A 34 -3.10 8.53 -4.67
CA ASN A 34 -3.18 9.84 -5.35
C ASN A 34 -2.37 10.89 -4.60
N VAL A 35 -1.06 10.72 -4.46
CA VAL A 35 -0.24 11.63 -3.66
C VAL A 35 -0.45 13.08 -4.12
N ALA A 36 -0.45 13.35 -5.43
CA ALA A 36 -0.71 14.67 -5.97
C ALA A 36 -2.11 15.21 -5.61
N GLY A 37 -3.16 14.37 -5.65
CA GLY A 37 -4.50 14.76 -5.23
C GLY A 37 -4.64 14.93 -3.71
N MET A 38 -3.95 14.12 -2.92
CA MET A 38 -3.96 14.18 -1.46
C MET A 38 -3.24 15.44 -0.95
N LEU A 39 -2.18 15.87 -1.64
CA LEU A 39 -1.47 17.12 -1.36
C LEU A 39 -2.33 18.38 -1.62
N LYS A 40 -3.43 18.28 -2.39
CA LYS A 40 -4.39 19.39 -2.54
C LYS A 40 -5.19 19.66 -1.26
N ASN A 41 -5.25 18.71 -0.34
CA ASN A 41 -5.86 18.93 0.96
C ASN A 41 -4.84 19.61 1.90
N HIS A 42 -4.89 20.94 1.97
CA HIS A 42 -3.95 21.74 2.77
C HIS A 42 -3.87 21.34 4.26
N LYS A 43 -4.92 20.72 4.83
CA LYS A 43 -4.90 20.24 6.22
C LYS A 43 -3.99 19.03 6.40
N LEU A 44 -3.87 18.18 5.38
CA LEU A 44 -3.12 16.93 5.41
C LEU A 44 -1.82 16.98 4.60
N ALA A 45 -1.67 17.98 3.72
CA ALA A 45 -0.59 18.06 2.75
C ALA A 45 0.80 17.93 3.38
N ARG A 46 1.04 18.61 4.51
CA ARG A 46 2.32 18.52 5.22
C ARG A 46 2.60 17.09 5.71
N VAL A 47 1.64 16.48 6.40
CA VAL A 47 1.78 15.11 6.91
C VAL A 47 2.01 14.11 5.78
N ILE A 48 1.29 14.26 4.66
CA ILE A 48 1.43 13.39 3.49
C ILE A 48 2.79 13.57 2.81
N ALA A 49 3.29 14.81 2.72
CA ALA A 49 4.61 15.10 2.19
C ALA A 49 5.71 14.48 3.06
N ASP A 50 5.59 14.63 4.38
CA ASP A 50 6.55 14.10 5.37
C ASP A 50 6.60 12.55 5.37
N MET A 51 5.50 11.88 5.00
CA MET A 51 5.44 10.42 4.85
C MET A 51 6.24 9.88 3.65
N GLY A 52 6.61 10.73 2.68
CA GLY A 52 7.56 10.36 1.63
C GLY A 52 7.05 9.31 0.62
N PHE A 53 5.74 9.14 0.43
CA PHE A 53 5.16 8.11 -0.46
C PHE A 53 5.71 8.13 -1.90
N GLY A 54 5.92 9.32 -2.46
CA GLY A 54 6.49 9.46 -3.81
C GLY A 54 7.93 8.93 -3.88
N GLU A 55 8.73 9.24 -2.85
CA GLU A 55 10.12 8.78 -2.76
C GLU A 55 10.19 7.28 -2.46
N PHE A 56 9.33 6.77 -1.57
CA PHE A 56 9.19 5.33 -1.32
C PHE A 56 8.94 4.56 -2.62
N ARG A 57 7.92 4.97 -3.39
CA ARG A 57 7.57 4.33 -4.67
C ARG A 57 8.73 4.37 -5.66
N ARG A 58 9.35 5.55 -5.84
CA ARG A 58 10.51 5.73 -6.73
C ARG A 58 11.67 4.81 -6.33
N GLN A 59 11.97 4.70 -5.03
CA GLN A 59 13.04 3.85 -4.52
C GLN A 59 12.74 2.37 -4.71
N LEU A 60 11.52 1.95 -4.41
CA LEU A 60 11.07 0.57 -4.57
C LEU A 60 11.14 0.13 -6.03
N GLU A 61 10.60 0.92 -6.96
CA GLU A 61 10.58 0.61 -8.39
C GLU A 61 12.00 0.44 -8.97
N TYR A 62 12.94 1.35 -8.67
CA TYR A 62 14.30 1.22 -9.21
C TYR A 62 15.04 0.02 -8.62
N LYS A 63 14.87 -0.26 -7.32
CA LYS A 63 15.55 -1.39 -6.65
C LYS A 63 14.98 -2.72 -7.13
N ALA A 64 13.68 -2.79 -7.28
CA ALA A 64 13.00 -3.98 -7.78
C ALA A 64 13.44 -4.30 -9.21
N SER A 65 13.48 -3.27 -10.09
CA SER A 65 14.00 -3.41 -11.46
C SER A 65 15.43 -3.96 -11.50
N ARG A 66 16.31 -3.52 -10.59
CA ARG A 66 17.70 -4.02 -10.52
C ARG A 66 17.80 -5.48 -10.05
N ARG A 67 16.85 -5.96 -9.26
CA ARG A 67 16.86 -7.32 -8.68
C ARG A 67 15.97 -8.32 -9.41
N GLY A 68 15.22 -7.88 -10.42
CA GLY A 68 14.22 -8.72 -11.10
C GLY A 68 12.95 -8.96 -10.28
N VAL A 69 12.71 -8.14 -9.24
CA VAL A 69 11.49 -8.20 -8.43
C VAL A 69 10.35 -7.51 -9.16
N THR A 70 9.16 -8.12 -9.15
CA THR A 70 7.97 -7.54 -9.79
C THR A 70 7.23 -6.62 -8.83
N VAL A 71 7.06 -5.34 -9.19
CA VAL A 71 6.21 -4.41 -8.44
C VAL A 71 4.85 -4.30 -9.12
N VAL A 72 3.79 -4.69 -8.42
CA VAL A 72 2.42 -4.61 -8.93
C VAL A 72 1.69 -3.46 -8.25
N VAL A 73 1.27 -2.49 -9.06
CA VAL A 73 0.48 -1.36 -8.59
C VAL A 73 -1.01 -1.72 -8.66
N VAL A 74 -1.66 -1.82 -7.50
CA VAL A 74 -3.10 -2.08 -7.39
C VAL A 74 -3.86 -0.77 -7.67
N ASN A 75 -4.79 -0.81 -8.62
CA ASN A 75 -5.58 0.37 -8.99
C ASN A 75 -6.50 0.80 -7.84
N ARG A 76 -6.62 2.11 -7.61
CA ARG A 76 -7.50 2.75 -6.61
C ARG A 76 -8.96 2.31 -6.65
N GLY A 77 -9.46 1.97 -7.82
CA GLY A 77 -10.84 1.53 -8.03
C GLY A 77 -11.09 0.09 -7.59
N TYR A 78 -10.05 -0.66 -7.20
CA TYR A 78 -10.21 -2.04 -6.75
C TYR A 78 -10.90 -2.07 -5.38
N PRO A 79 -12.08 -2.70 -5.25
CA PRO A 79 -12.90 -2.59 -4.04
C PRO A 79 -12.43 -3.55 -2.94
N SER A 80 -11.13 -3.65 -2.66
CA SER A 80 -10.54 -4.59 -1.68
C SER A 80 -11.17 -4.45 -0.29
N SER A 81 -11.24 -3.22 0.21
CA SER A 81 -11.86 -2.87 1.51
C SER A 81 -13.38 -3.00 1.55
N LYS A 82 -14.04 -3.23 0.41
CA LYS A 82 -15.49 -3.39 0.29
C LYS A 82 -15.91 -4.78 -0.13
N THR A 83 -14.96 -5.67 -0.42
CA THR A 83 -15.24 -7.03 -0.89
C THR A 83 -15.02 -7.99 0.26
N CYS A 84 -16.02 -8.79 0.61
CA CYS A 84 -15.91 -9.85 1.60
C CYS A 84 -14.88 -10.89 1.11
N SER A 85 -13.82 -11.13 1.88
CA SER A 85 -12.82 -12.15 1.55
C SER A 85 -13.35 -13.58 1.63
N ALA A 86 -14.44 -13.80 2.38
CA ALA A 86 -15.02 -15.13 2.57
C ALA A 86 -15.97 -15.55 1.44
N CYS A 87 -16.80 -14.63 0.91
CA CYS A 87 -17.81 -14.95 -0.10
C CYS A 87 -17.81 -14.07 -1.36
N GLY A 88 -16.99 -13.01 -1.40
CA GLY A 88 -16.90 -12.11 -2.55
C GLY A 88 -17.99 -11.03 -2.62
N TYR A 89 -18.91 -10.96 -1.66
CA TYR A 89 -19.93 -9.90 -1.61
C TYR A 89 -19.29 -8.51 -1.57
N LYS A 90 -19.78 -7.59 -2.42
CA LYS A 90 -19.28 -6.21 -2.51
C LYS A 90 -20.25 -5.24 -1.84
N VAL A 91 -19.78 -4.61 -0.77
CA VAL A 91 -20.53 -3.57 -0.06
C VAL A 91 -20.67 -2.32 -0.95
N PRO A 92 -21.89 -1.82 -1.21
CA PRO A 92 -22.10 -0.67 -2.09
C PRO A 92 -21.42 0.61 -1.59
N LYS A 93 -21.48 0.85 -0.27
CA LYS A 93 -20.95 2.05 0.37
C LYS A 93 -20.30 1.68 1.70
N MET A 94 -19.00 1.95 1.80
CA MET A 94 -18.24 1.81 3.04
C MET A 94 -17.73 3.19 3.44
N PRO A 95 -18.14 3.75 4.58
CA PRO A 95 -17.57 5.00 5.08
C PRO A 95 -16.11 4.79 5.48
N LEU A 96 -15.26 5.81 5.27
CA LEU A 96 -13.83 5.75 5.64
C LEU A 96 -13.59 5.56 7.15
N SER A 97 -14.56 5.95 7.99
CA SER A 97 -14.54 5.73 9.43
C SER A 97 -14.94 4.30 9.84
N GLY A 98 -15.59 3.54 8.96
CA GLY A 98 -15.94 2.14 9.21
C GLY A 98 -14.67 1.30 9.20
N ARG A 99 -14.23 0.87 10.39
CA ARG A 99 -13.11 -0.06 10.60
C ARG A 99 -13.58 -1.51 10.54
N GLU A 100 -14.79 -1.76 11.03
CA GLU A 100 -15.36 -3.11 11.13
C GLU A 100 -16.72 -3.17 10.43
N TRP A 101 -17.04 -4.33 9.87
CA TRP A 101 -18.34 -4.59 9.26
C TRP A 101 -18.65 -6.09 9.21
N THR A 102 -19.94 -6.41 9.22
CA THR A 102 -20.42 -7.78 9.04
C THR A 102 -20.97 -7.94 7.63
N CYS A 103 -20.55 -9.00 6.94
CA CYS A 103 -21.06 -9.31 5.61
C CYS A 103 -22.57 -9.66 5.67
N PRO A 104 -23.42 -9.02 4.85
CA PRO A 104 -24.85 -9.34 4.86
C PRO A 104 -25.18 -10.69 4.21
N GLU A 105 -24.31 -11.23 3.36
CA GLU A 105 -24.52 -12.53 2.67
C GLU A 105 -24.06 -13.72 3.49
N CYS A 106 -22.83 -13.69 4.02
CA CYS A 106 -22.22 -14.83 4.72
C CYS A 106 -22.00 -14.61 6.21
N HIS A 107 -22.38 -13.44 6.74
CA HIS A 107 -22.30 -13.07 8.16
C HIS A 107 -20.90 -13.07 8.77
N THR A 108 -19.85 -13.17 7.96
CA THR A 108 -18.47 -13.02 8.41
C THR A 108 -18.23 -11.60 8.91
N HIS A 109 -17.65 -11.47 10.10
CA HIS A 109 -17.19 -10.20 10.65
C HIS A 109 -15.79 -9.87 10.13
N HIS A 110 -15.59 -8.63 9.69
CA HIS A 110 -14.35 -8.18 9.08
C HIS A 110 -13.80 -6.94 9.79
N ASP A 111 -12.52 -6.98 10.15
CA ASP A 111 -11.69 -5.77 10.17
C ASP A 111 -11.34 -5.40 8.72
N ARG A 112 -11.53 -4.13 8.36
CA ARG A 112 -11.45 -3.66 6.97
C ARG A 112 -10.06 -3.84 6.37
N ASP A 113 -9.02 -3.51 7.13
CA ASP A 113 -7.65 -3.49 6.62
C ASP A 113 -7.13 -4.93 6.49
N THR A 114 -7.44 -5.79 7.46
CA THR A 114 -7.17 -7.24 7.40
C THR A 114 -7.90 -7.91 6.23
N ASN A 115 -9.19 -7.62 6.05
CA ASN A 115 -9.98 -8.15 4.94
C ASN A 115 -9.41 -7.71 3.58
N ALA A 116 -9.04 -6.42 3.45
CA ALA A 116 -8.42 -5.92 2.23
C ALA A 116 -7.11 -6.66 1.90
N GLY A 117 -6.29 -6.96 2.91
CA GLY A 117 -5.10 -7.80 2.79
C GLY A 117 -5.41 -9.17 2.16
N SER A 118 -6.41 -9.88 2.70
CA SER A 118 -6.84 -11.17 2.15
C SER A 118 -7.36 -11.09 0.70
N ILE A 119 -7.99 -9.97 0.33
CA ILE A 119 -8.42 -9.73 -1.06
C ILE A 119 -7.22 -9.47 -1.98
N TYR A 120 -6.13 -8.88 -1.48
CA TYR A 120 -4.89 -8.72 -2.25
C TYR A 120 -4.17 -10.05 -2.46
N ASP A 121 -4.13 -10.93 -1.46
CA ASP A 121 -3.49 -12.26 -1.57
C ASP A 121 -4.16 -13.15 -2.62
N THR A 122 -5.44 -12.92 -2.89
CA THR A 122 -6.21 -13.64 -3.91
C THR A 122 -6.28 -12.91 -5.25
N TRP A 123 -5.59 -11.77 -5.40
CA TRP A 123 -5.63 -10.98 -6.63
C TRP A 123 -4.93 -11.73 -7.78
N PRO A 124 -5.61 -12.00 -8.91
CA PRO A 124 -5.12 -12.89 -9.97
C PRO A 124 -3.84 -12.45 -10.68
N ARG A 125 -3.28 -11.27 -10.39
CA ARG A 125 -1.99 -10.83 -10.90
C ARG A 125 -0.77 -11.31 -10.09
N PHE A 126 -0.98 -11.96 -8.95
CA PHE A 126 0.09 -12.55 -8.13
C PHE A 126 0.32 -14.05 -8.37
N ARG A 127 -0.39 -14.68 -9.32
CA ARG A 127 -0.16 -16.05 -9.80
C ARG A 127 0.28 -16.06 -11.25
#